data_AF-A0A3Q1C9Y0-F1
#
_entry.id   AF-A0A3Q1C9Y0-F1
#
_cell.length_a   1.000
_cell.length_b   1.000
_cell.length_c   1.000
_cell.angle_alpha   90.00
_cell.angle_beta   90.00
_cell.angle_gamma   90.00
#
_symmetry.space_group_name_H-M   'P 1'
#
loop_
_entity.id
_entity.type
_entity.pdbx_description
1 polymer ?
#
loop_
_entity_poly.entity_id
_entity_poly.type
_entity_poly.pdbx_seq_one_letter_code
_entity_poly.pdbx_strand_id
1 'polypeptide(L)'
;MGLLQLLKSQFLCQLIICYVFLASGLIVNLLQLCTSPLWLINKQLARRLNVRLAYCISSQMVAALEWWSGTECTLYTDPKSYSLYGNENAIVVLNHMFEIDFLCGWTFCERFGVLGSSKVLAKKELAYVPIIGWMWYFLEIVFCKRKWEEDRTTVAQSLQRLQDYPENFWFLLYCEGTRFTPKKHQISMQVAESKGLPKLKYHLLPRTKGFWVTVQNLRGTAAAVYDSTLNFRNNEAPTLLGILNGKKYHADLYVRRIPLELIPEDEAECAAWLHKLYQEKDSFQEHYTETGRFPGPIVSPARRPWSLINWLFWSCLLLYPLALLLIQLISSGSVLTIVVSAAICYAASAGVRWMIGQTEINRGSNYGNKEQIDSLRKPSKAST
;
A
#
# COMPACT_ATOMS: atom_id res chain seq x y z
N MET A 1 26.40 9.52 -14.26
CA MET A 1 25.96 8.67 -13.13
C MET A 1 27.13 8.52 -12.16
N GLY A 2 26.94 8.71 -10.86
CA GLY A 2 28.02 8.57 -9.87
C GLY A 2 28.32 7.10 -9.52
N LEU A 3 29.52 6.83 -9.00
CA LEU A 3 29.97 5.49 -8.58
C LEU A 3 28.98 4.78 -7.64
N LEU A 4 28.37 5.52 -6.72
CA LEU A 4 27.37 4.98 -5.80
C LEU A 4 26.10 4.47 -6.52
N GLN A 5 25.66 5.17 -7.56
CA GLN A 5 24.49 4.74 -8.34
C GLN A 5 24.80 3.43 -9.08
N LEU A 6 26.01 3.33 -9.65
CA LEU A 6 26.47 2.13 -10.34
C LEU A 6 26.56 0.94 -9.39
N LEU A 7 27.02 1.16 -8.15
CA LEU A 7 27.06 0.14 -7.11
C LEU A 7 25.65 -0.34 -6.75
N LYS A 8 24.71 0.59 -6.52
CA LYS A 8 23.32 0.26 -6.17
C LYS A 8 22.58 -0.50 -7.26
N SER A 9 22.91 -0.27 -8.53
CA SER A 9 22.32 -1.01 -9.65
C SER A 9 22.89 -2.42 -9.84
N GLN A 10 23.91 -2.82 -9.07
CA GLN A 10 24.49 -4.16 -9.22
C GLN A 10 23.50 -5.24 -8.76
N PHE A 11 23.42 -6.32 -9.55
CA PHE A 11 22.56 -7.46 -9.27
C PHE A 11 22.83 -8.07 -7.88
N LEU A 12 24.10 -8.07 -7.44
CA LEU A 12 24.48 -8.57 -6.11
C LEU A 12 23.84 -7.77 -4.96
N CYS A 13 23.75 -6.44 -5.08
CA CYS A 13 23.10 -5.60 -4.08
C CYS A 13 21.59 -5.92 -4.01
N GLN A 14 20.96 -6.09 -5.16
CA GLN A 14 19.55 -6.49 -5.23
C GLN A 14 19.34 -7.86 -4.59
N LEU A 15 20.22 -8.82 -4.87
CA LEU A 15 20.15 -10.17 -4.30
C LEU A 15 20.27 -10.13 -2.77
N ILE A 16 21.20 -9.34 -2.23
CA ILE A 16 21.36 -9.14 -0.78
C ILE A 16 20.08 -8.54 -0.18
N ILE A 17 19.54 -7.48 -0.81
CA ILE A 17 18.33 -6.83 -0.30
C ILE A 17 17.15 -7.82 -0.27
N CYS A 18 16.99 -8.56 -1.37
CA CYS A 18 15.97 -9.59 -1.52
C CYS A 18 16.13 -10.70 -0.48
N TYR A 19 17.35 -11.20 -0.29
CA TYR A 19 17.65 -12.26 0.67
C TYR A 19 17.29 -11.82 2.09
N VAL A 20 17.77 -10.64 2.53
CA VAL A 20 17.50 -10.12 3.88
C VAL A 20 16.00 -9.97 4.09
N PHE A 21 15.28 -9.38 3.13
CA PHE A 21 13.82 -9.21 3.22
C PHE A 21 13.07 -10.55 3.27
N LEU A 22 13.44 -11.51 2.41
CA LEU A 22 12.78 -12.80 2.36
C LEU A 22 13.02 -13.63 3.62
N ALA A 23 14.29 -13.77 4.04
CA ALA A 23 14.66 -14.58 5.19
C ALA A 23 14.11 -13.99 6.49
N SER A 24 14.27 -12.68 6.72
CA SER A 24 13.69 -12.02 7.89
C SER A 24 12.16 -12.08 7.86
N GLY A 25 11.52 -11.86 6.71
CA GLY A 25 10.07 -11.92 6.58
C GLY A 25 9.49 -13.30 6.92
N LEU A 26 10.16 -14.38 6.51
CA LEU A 26 9.76 -15.74 6.87
C LEU A 26 9.94 -16.01 8.38
N ILE A 27 11.04 -15.55 8.98
CA ILE A 27 11.27 -15.65 10.43
C ILE A 27 10.17 -14.90 11.19
N VAL A 28 9.88 -13.66 10.79
CA VAL A 28 8.86 -12.84 11.43
C VAL A 28 7.47 -13.48 11.30
N ASN A 29 7.12 -14.03 10.14
CA ASN A 29 5.85 -14.73 9.96
C ASN A 29 5.74 -15.99 10.83
N LEU A 30 6.85 -16.72 11.02
CA LEU A 30 6.88 -17.83 11.97
C LEU A 30 6.62 -17.34 13.40
N LEU A 31 7.23 -16.22 13.80
CA LEU A 31 6.94 -15.59 15.09
C LEU A 31 5.47 -15.15 15.21
N GLN A 32 4.88 -14.59 14.15
CA GLN A 32 3.46 -14.24 14.13
C GLN A 32 2.59 -15.48 14.31
N LEU A 33 2.92 -16.59 13.63
CA LEU A 33 2.23 -17.86 13.82
C LEU A 33 2.32 -18.34 15.28
N CYS A 34 3.48 -18.20 15.92
CA CYS A 34 3.66 -18.49 17.35
C CYS A 34 2.82 -17.61 18.28
N THR A 35 2.27 -16.47 17.82
CA THR A 35 1.32 -15.67 18.59
C THR A 35 -0.12 -16.22 18.57
N SER A 36 -0.42 -17.22 17.73
CA SER A 36 -1.79 -17.75 17.59
C SER A 36 -2.36 -18.34 18.88
N PRO A 37 -1.61 -19.09 19.72
CA PRO A 37 -2.14 -19.53 21.01
C PRO A 37 -2.50 -18.37 21.94
N LEU A 38 -1.75 -17.27 21.88
CA LEU A 38 -2.01 -16.07 22.68
C LEU A 38 -3.33 -15.39 22.29
N TRP A 39 -3.79 -15.55 21.04
CA TRP A 39 -5.08 -15.03 20.60
C TRP A 39 -6.24 -15.53 21.47
N LEU A 40 -6.19 -16.80 21.89
CA LEU A 40 -7.22 -17.43 22.72
C LEU A 40 -7.21 -16.95 24.17
N ILE A 41 -6.06 -16.45 24.66
CA ILE A 41 -5.86 -16.03 26.05
C ILE A 41 -6.02 -14.51 26.17
N ASN A 42 -5.37 -13.75 25.28
CA ASN A 42 -5.38 -12.30 25.26
C ASN A 42 -5.23 -11.78 23.82
N LYS A 43 -6.38 -11.67 23.14
CA LYS A 43 -6.53 -11.11 21.80
C LYS A 43 -5.82 -9.75 21.63
N GLN A 44 -5.93 -8.87 22.62
CA GLN A 44 -5.37 -7.51 22.54
C GLN A 44 -3.85 -7.51 22.59
N LEU A 45 -3.26 -8.36 23.45
CA LEU A 45 -1.81 -8.54 23.47
C LEU A 45 -1.31 -9.19 22.18
N ALA A 46 -2.01 -10.20 21.65
CA ALA A 46 -1.68 -10.80 20.36
C ALA A 46 -1.69 -9.77 19.23
N ARG A 47 -2.69 -8.87 19.18
CA ARG A 47 -2.74 -7.76 18.22
C ARG A 47 -1.54 -6.81 18.36
N ARG A 48 -1.23 -6.35 19.57
CA ARG A 48 -0.08 -5.46 19.82
C ARG A 48 1.24 -6.09 19.39
N LEU A 49 1.45 -7.37 19.70
CA LEU A 49 2.65 -8.09 19.25
C LEU A 49 2.71 -8.19 17.72
N ASN A 50 1.59 -8.55 17.07
CA ASN A 50 1.53 -8.64 15.61
C ASN A 50 1.76 -7.30 14.92
N VAL A 51 1.35 -6.17 15.52
CA VAL A 51 1.68 -4.82 15.03
C VAL A 51 3.20 -4.58 15.03
N ARG A 52 3.90 -5.00 16.09
CA ARG A 52 5.38 -4.86 16.17
C ARG A 52 6.10 -5.81 15.23
N LEU A 53 5.61 -7.04 15.09
CA LEU A 53 6.16 -8.00 14.13
C LEU A 53 5.94 -7.52 12.68
N ALA A 54 4.74 -7.03 12.35
CA ALA A 54 4.47 -6.49 11.03
C ALA A 54 5.35 -5.27 10.70
N TYR A 55 5.63 -4.42 11.70
CA TYR A 55 6.60 -3.33 11.55
C TYR A 55 7.98 -3.82 11.12
N CYS A 56 8.46 -4.96 11.63
CA CYS A 56 9.76 -5.53 11.23
C CYS A 56 9.81 -5.89 9.74
N ILE A 57 8.68 -6.22 9.11
CA ILE A 57 8.59 -6.53 7.67
C ILE A 57 8.40 -5.25 6.88
N SER A 58 7.38 -4.45 7.18
CA SER A 58 7.01 -3.28 6.38
C SER A 58 8.06 -2.17 6.44
N SER A 59 8.75 -2.01 7.57
CA SER A 59 9.80 -0.99 7.70
C SER A 59 11.03 -1.27 6.83
N GLN A 60 11.27 -2.52 6.42
CA GLN A 60 12.34 -2.83 5.46
C GLN A 60 12.02 -2.28 4.06
N MET A 61 10.75 -2.27 3.65
CA MET A 61 10.34 -1.64 2.38
C MET A 61 10.46 -0.12 2.47
N VAL A 62 10.10 0.48 3.61
CA VAL A 62 10.35 1.91 3.86
C VAL A 62 11.85 2.21 3.86
N ALA A 63 12.68 1.31 4.41
CA ALA A 63 14.12 1.44 4.37
C ALA A 63 14.67 1.45 2.93
N ALA A 64 14.14 0.57 2.07
CA ALA A 64 14.47 0.56 0.65
C ALA A 64 14.09 1.87 -0.05
N LEU A 65 12.94 2.45 0.28
CA LEU A 65 12.48 3.72 -0.32
C LEU A 65 13.30 4.93 0.18
N GLU A 66 13.39 5.14 1.50
CA GLU A 66 13.95 6.37 2.04
C GLU A 66 15.47 6.37 2.10
N TRP A 67 16.07 5.23 2.46
CA TRP A 67 17.50 5.14 2.76
C TRP A 67 18.30 4.54 1.61
N TRP A 68 17.81 3.47 0.99
CA TRP A 68 18.50 2.84 -0.13
C TRP A 68 18.39 3.67 -1.41
N SER A 69 17.18 3.99 -1.90
CA SER A 69 17.04 4.80 -3.11
C SER A 69 17.18 6.30 -2.86
N GLY A 70 17.08 6.73 -1.60
CA GLY A 70 17.16 8.15 -1.23
C GLY A 70 15.92 8.95 -1.62
N THR A 71 14.80 8.29 -1.93
CA THR A 71 13.55 8.95 -2.34
C THR A 71 13.09 9.92 -1.26
N GLU A 72 12.64 11.09 -1.71
CA GLU A 72 12.10 12.13 -0.84
C GLU A 72 10.59 12.16 -0.94
N CYS A 73 9.93 12.28 0.21
CA CYS A 73 8.48 12.42 0.31
C CYS A 73 8.17 13.74 1.02
N THR A 74 7.55 14.66 0.28
CA THR A 74 7.13 15.98 0.75
C THR A 74 5.67 15.93 1.18
N LEU A 75 5.33 16.49 2.34
CA LEU A 75 3.94 16.61 2.80
C LEU A 75 3.44 18.04 2.63
N TYR A 76 2.34 18.22 1.90
CA TYR A 76 1.57 19.46 1.82
C TYR A 76 0.31 19.27 2.66
N THR A 77 0.15 20.07 3.71
CA THR A 77 -1.00 19.91 4.62
C THR A 77 -1.21 21.17 5.46
N ASP A 78 -2.42 21.34 6.00
CA ASP A 78 -2.69 22.39 6.99
C ASP A 78 -1.91 22.09 8.29
N PRO A 79 -1.05 23.01 8.76
CA PRO A 79 -0.31 22.84 10.02
C PRO A 79 -1.19 22.53 11.23
N LYS A 80 -2.45 22.99 11.24
CA LYS A 80 -3.40 22.67 12.32
C LYS A 80 -3.73 21.19 12.39
N SER A 81 -3.81 20.51 11.25
CA SER A 81 -4.11 19.08 11.18
C SER A 81 -2.90 18.20 11.52
N TYR A 82 -1.68 18.73 11.38
CA TYR A 82 -0.44 17.97 11.53
C TYR A 82 -0.33 17.23 12.89
N SER A 83 -0.72 17.89 13.97
CA SER A 83 -0.64 17.32 15.33
C SER A 83 -1.58 16.13 15.56
N LEU A 84 -2.62 15.98 14.74
CA LEU A 84 -3.61 14.91 14.84
C LEU A 84 -3.14 13.64 14.12
N TYR A 85 -2.28 13.77 13.11
CA TYR A 85 -1.78 12.64 12.33
C TYR A 85 -1.00 11.66 13.22
N GLY A 86 -1.43 10.39 13.19
CA GLY A 86 -0.85 9.29 13.99
C GLY A 86 -1.44 9.16 15.39
N ASN A 87 -2.16 10.18 15.87
CA ASN A 87 -2.78 10.22 17.20
C ASN A 87 -4.27 9.88 17.18
N GLU A 88 -4.83 9.57 16.01
CA GLU A 88 -6.22 9.14 15.83
C GLU A 88 -6.31 8.06 14.75
N ASN A 89 -7.41 7.28 14.78
CA ASN A 89 -7.78 6.42 13.68
C ASN A 89 -8.34 7.27 12.52
N ALA A 90 -7.96 6.93 11.29
CA ALA A 90 -8.43 7.68 10.12
C ALA A 90 -8.67 6.75 8.91
N ILE A 91 -9.63 7.14 8.07
CA ILE A 91 -9.81 6.54 6.74
C ILE A 91 -9.01 7.37 5.74
N VAL A 92 -8.05 6.77 5.04
CA VAL A 92 -7.22 7.46 4.04
C VAL A 92 -7.80 7.20 2.66
N VAL A 93 -8.13 8.27 1.91
CA VAL A 93 -8.57 8.17 0.51
C VAL A 93 -7.47 8.69 -0.40
N LEU A 94 -6.75 7.76 -1.05
CA LEU A 94 -5.61 8.05 -1.92
C LEU A 94 -5.98 7.83 -3.39
N ASN A 95 -5.46 8.68 -4.29
CA ASN A 95 -5.51 8.39 -5.73
C ASN A 95 -4.61 7.20 -6.07
N HIS A 96 -4.97 6.45 -7.11
CA HIS A 96 -4.27 5.22 -7.47
C HIS A 96 -3.62 5.31 -8.85
N MET A 97 -2.51 6.02 -8.95
CA MET A 97 -1.88 6.30 -10.23
C MET A 97 -0.59 5.51 -10.45
N PHE A 98 0.24 5.35 -9.42
CA PHE A 98 1.60 4.83 -9.58
C PHE A 98 1.77 3.43 -8.97
N GLU A 99 2.85 2.76 -9.35
CA GLU A 99 3.16 1.42 -8.86
C GLU A 99 3.38 1.44 -7.34
N ILE A 100 4.11 2.45 -6.86
CA ILE A 100 4.60 2.58 -5.49
C ILE A 100 3.75 3.50 -4.59
N ASP A 101 2.50 3.81 -4.98
CA ASP A 101 1.59 4.66 -4.18
C ASP A 101 1.55 4.22 -2.71
N PHE A 102 1.38 2.91 -2.50
CA PHE A 102 1.28 2.29 -1.18
C PHE A 102 2.57 2.48 -0.36
N LEU A 103 3.73 2.45 -1.02
CA LEU A 103 5.03 2.54 -0.36
C LEU A 103 5.31 3.98 0.09
N CYS A 104 4.90 4.98 -0.71
CA CYS A 104 4.89 6.36 -0.27
C CYS A 104 3.90 6.57 0.90
N GLY A 105 2.71 5.97 0.85
CA GLY A 105 1.78 5.97 1.98
C GLY A 105 2.38 5.38 3.26
N TRP A 106 3.10 4.25 3.14
CA TRP A 106 3.82 3.63 4.27
C TRP A 106 4.94 4.50 4.81
N THR A 107 5.64 5.27 3.99
CA THR A 107 6.61 6.28 4.47
C THR A 107 5.96 7.30 5.40
N PHE A 108 4.75 7.78 5.09
CA PHE A 108 4.05 8.67 6.01
C PHE A 108 3.57 7.92 7.26
N CYS A 109 3.08 6.68 7.13
CA CYS A 109 2.75 5.86 8.29
C CYS A 109 3.96 5.64 9.20
N GLU A 110 5.17 5.47 8.65
CA GLU A 110 6.42 5.39 9.42
C GLU A 110 6.64 6.69 10.19
N ARG A 111 6.59 7.83 9.51
CA ARG A 111 6.84 9.14 10.09
C ARG A 111 5.86 9.50 11.21
N PHE A 112 4.61 9.05 11.13
CA PHE A 112 3.58 9.29 12.14
C PHE A 112 3.35 8.10 13.10
N GLY A 113 4.19 7.05 13.05
CA GLY A 113 4.18 5.99 14.06
C GLY A 113 3.10 4.91 13.92
N VAL A 114 2.40 4.86 12.77
CA VAL A 114 1.28 3.91 12.52
C VAL A 114 1.59 2.86 11.46
N LEU A 115 2.86 2.72 11.03
CA LEU A 115 3.24 1.76 9.98
C LEU A 115 2.82 0.31 10.29
N GLY A 116 3.12 -0.18 11.50
CA GLY A 116 2.81 -1.56 11.90
C GLY A 116 1.31 -1.83 12.09
N SER A 117 0.51 -0.79 12.29
CA SER A 117 -0.95 -0.88 12.48
C SER A 117 -1.73 -0.47 11.22
N SER A 118 -1.07 0.04 10.18
CA SER A 118 -1.70 0.48 8.93
C SER A 118 -2.58 -0.61 8.32
N LYS A 119 -3.74 -0.20 7.79
CA LYS A 119 -4.76 -1.07 7.21
C LYS A 119 -5.05 -0.67 5.78
N VAL A 120 -5.59 -1.59 5.00
CA VAL A 120 -6.00 -1.34 3.62
C VAL A 120 -7.17 -2.26 3.24
N LEU A 121 -8.06 -1.79 2.38
CA LEU A 121 -8.99 -2.68 1.67
C LEU A 121 -8.25 -3.34 0.50
N ALA A 122 -7.79 -4.57 0.69
CA ALA A 122 -6.96 -5.30 -0.26
C ALA A 122 -7.73 -6.32 -1.09
N LYS A 123 -7.20 -6.64 -2.28
CA LYS A 123 -7.69 -7.74 -3.12
C LYS A 123 -7.40 -9.09 -2.41
N LYS A 124 -8.37 -10.01 -2.37
CA LYS A 124 -8.22 -11.31 -1.68
C LYS A 124 -7.00 -12.11 -2.12
N GLU A 125 -6.61 -12.04 -3.39
CA GLU A 125 -5.45 -12.73 -3.93
C GLU A 125 -4.13 -12.27 -3.29
N LEU A 126 -4.06 -11.04 -2.78
CA LEU A 126 -2.88 -10.54 -2.08
C LEU A 126 -2.66 -11.25 -0.74
N ALA A 127 -3.69 -11.87 -0.15
CA ALA A 127 -3.54 -12.68 1.06
C ALA A 127 -2.63 -13.91 0.84
N TYR A 128 -2.49 -14.38 -0.41
CA TYR A 128 -1.66 -15.53 -0.76
C TYR A 128 -0.23 -15.17 -1.14
N VAL A 129 0.10 -13.87 -1.23
CA VAL A 129 1.48 -13.44 -1.47
C VAL A 129 2.30 -13.77 -0.21
N PRO A 130 3.36 -14.60 -0.30
CA PRO A 130 4.18 -14.93 0.86
C PRO A 130 4.76 -13.67 1.51
N ILE A 131 5.07 -13.76 2.81
CA ILE A 131 5.58 -12.64 3.61
C ILE A 131 4.50 -11.58 3.85
N ILE A 132 4.15 -10.79 2.83
CA ILE A 132 3.23 -9.65 2.95
C ILE A 132 1.79 -10.10 3.21
N GLY A 133 1.28 -11.07 2.45
CA GLY A 133 -0.09 -11.56 2.60
C GLY A 133 -0.32 -12.25 3.94
N TRP A 134 0.68 -12.99 4.43
CA TRP A 134 0.62 -13.64 5.74
C TRP A 134 0.75 -12.61 6.88
N MET A 135 1.65 -11.63 6.76
CA MET A 135 1.70 -10.47 7.67
C MET A 135 0.34 -9.77 7.75
N TRP A 136 -0.30 -9.55 6.60
CA TRP A 136 -1.63 -8.93 6.52
C TRP A 136 -2.73 -9.78 7.15
N TYR A 137 -2.63 -11.10 7.08
CA TYR A 137 -3.57 -11.99 7.78
C TYR A 137 -3.52 -11.77 9.30
N PHE A 138 -2.33 -11.75 9.89
CA PHE A 138 -2.15 -11.50 11.33
C PHE A 138 -2.48 -10.07 11.77
N LEU A 139 -2.45 -9.12 10.83
CA LEU A 139 -2.92 -7.76 11.05
C LEU A 139 -4.44 -7.59 10.87
N GLU A 140 -5.19 -8.65 10.57
CA GLU A 140 -6.64 -8.56 10.29
C GLU A 140 -6.96 -7.57 9.16
N ILE A 141 -6.12 -7.50 8.12
CA ILE A 141 -6.37 -6.69 6.93
C ILE A 141 -7.69 -7.11 6.27
N VAL A 142 -8.44 -6.12 5.77
CA VAL A 142 -9.73 -6.35 5.14
C VAL A 142 -9.51 -6.74 3.69
N PHE A 143 -9.89 -7.97 3.35
CA PHE A 143 -9.78 -8.51 2.00
C PHE A 143 -11.14 -8.55 1.28
N CYS A 144 -11.18 -8.17 0.01
CA CYS A 144 -12.37 -8.24 -0.84
C CYS A 144 -12.12 -9.03 -2.13
N LYS A 145 -13.14 -9.72 -2.62
CA LYS A 145 -13.15 -10.45 -3.90
C LYS A 145 -13.57 -9.56 -5.09
N ARG A 146 -13.91 -8.30 -4.82
CA ARG A 146 -14.43 -7.31 -5.78
C ARG A 146 -15.77 -7.72 -6.39
N LYS A 147 -16.59 -8.43 -5.60
CA LYS A 147 -17.94 -8.83 -5.94
C LYS A 147 -18.85 -8.43 -4.79
N TRP A 148 -19.64 -7.39 -5.01
CA TRP A 148 -20.42 -6.73 -3.95
C TRP A 148 -21.28 -7.71 -3.13
N GLU A 149 -21.98 -8.64 -3.76
CA GLU A 149 -22.83 -9.60 -3.05
C GLU A 149 -22.07 -10.54 -2.11
N GLU A 150 -20.84 -10.92 -2.46
CA GLU A 150 -19.98 -11.74 -1.61
C GLU A 150 -19.26 -10.89 -0.54
N ASP A 151 -18.90 -9.66 -0.90
CA ASP A 151 -18.05 -8.80 -0.08
C ASP A 151 -18.82 -8.03 0.99
N ARG A 152 -20.09 -7.65 0.76
CA ARG A 152 -20.86 -6.76 1.65
C ARG A 152 -20.82 -7.21 3.11
N THR A 153 -21.02 -8.50 3.37
CA THR A 153 -21.03 -9.08 4.71
C THR A 153 -19.61 -9.26 5.25
N THR A 154 -18.72 -9.86 4.45
CA THR A 154 -17.35 -10.20 4.88
C THR A 154 -16.51 -8.96 5.19
N VAL A 155 -16.66 -7.91 4.37
CA VAL A 155 -15.99 -6.63 4.55
C VAL A 155 -16.53 -5.90 5.77
N ALA A 156 -17.85 -5.82 5.94
CA ALA A 156 -18.46 -5.20 7.12
C ALA A 156 -18.01 -5.88 8.42
N GLN A 157 -18.07 -7.22 8.50
CA GLN A 157 -17.59 -7.98 9.66
C GLN A 157 -16.10 -7.75 9.94
N SER A 158 -15.28 -7.63 8.90
CA SER A 158 -13.85 -7.37 9.07
C SER A 158 -13.57 -5.94 9.55
N LEU A 159 -14.34 -4.96 9.10
CA LEU A 159 -14.27 -3.58 9.59
C LEU A 159 -14.73 -3.45 11.04
N GLN A 160 -15.83 -4.12 11.41
CA GLN A 160 -16.34 -4.16 12.78
C GLN A 160 -15.30 -4.73 13.76
N ARG A 161 -14.52 -5.74 13.34
CA ARG A 161 -13.41 -6.27 14.14
C ARG A 161 -12.29 -5.27 14.41
N LEU A 162 -12.21 -4.16 13.68
CA LEU A 162 -11.22 -3.11 13.90
C LEU A 162 -11.67 -2.06 14.92
N GLN A 163 -12.95 -2.06 15.33
CA GLN A 163 -13.46 -1.08 16.30
C GLN A 163 -12.78 -1.20 17.68
N ASP A 164 -12.38 -2.42 18.06
CA ASP A 164 -11.65 -2.71 19.30
C ASP A 164 -10.13 -2.91 19.08
N TYR A 165 -9.56 -2.38 17.99
CA TYR A 165 -8.13 -2.53 17.71
C TYR A 165 -7.30 -1.67 18.68
N PRO A 166 -6.22 -2.20 19.29
CA PRO A 166 -5.57 -1.57 20.44
C PRO A 166 -4.56 -0.47 20.09
N GLU A 167 -4.42 -0.12 18.82
CA GLU A 167 -3.43 0.80 18.28
C GLU A 167 -4.12 1.71 17.27
N ASN A 168 -3.72 2.99 17.21
CA ASN A 168 -4.19 3.88 16.15
C ASN A 168 -3.80 3.33 14.79
N PHE A 169 -4.73 3.35 13.84
CA PHE A 169 -4.52 2.85 12.49
C PHE A 169 -5.05 3.80 11.42
N TRP A 170 -4.39 3.77 10.26
CA TRP A 170 -4.86 4.43 9.06
C TRP A 170 -5.39 3.40 8.09
N PHE A 171 -6.66 3.51 7.71
CA PHE A 171 -7.35 2.57 6.82
C PHE A 171 -7.37 3.11 5.39
N LEU A 172 -6.50 2.56 4.54
CA LEU A 172 -6.34 3.00 3.16
C LEU A 172 -7.44 2.46 2.23
N LEU A 173 -8.01 3.38 1.46
CA LEU A 173 -8.92 3.14 0.35
C LEU A 173 -8.40 3.81 -0.93
N TYR A 174 -8.40 3.02 -2.00
CA TYR A 174 -8.31 3.53 -3.37
C TYR A 174 -9.71 3.49 -3.98
N CYS A 175 -10.47 4.56 -3.85
CA CYS A 175 -11.88 4.56 -4.27
C CYS A 175 -12.04 4.42 -5.81
N GLU A 176 -11.00 4.70 -6.61
CA GLU A 176 -10.95 4.37 -8.04
C GLU A 176 -11.08 2.85 -8.31
N GLY A 177 -10.65 2.03 -7.35
CA GLY A 177 -10.76 0.57 -7.36
C GLY A 177 -9.81 -0.14 -8.32
N THR A 178 -8.98 0.59 -9.06
CA THR A 178 -7.95 0.09 -9.97
C THR A 178 -6.98 1.22 -10.28
N ARG A 179 -5.75 0.89 -10.69
CA ARG A 179 -4.79 1.91 -11.10
C ARG A 179 -5.23 2.61 -12.37
N PHE A 180 -4.95 3.91 -12.44
CA PHE A 180 -5.15 4.74 -13.61
C PHE A 180 -4.35 4.19 -14.81
N THR A 181 -5.02 4.06 -15.94
CA THR A 181 -4.39 3.90 -17.26
C THR A 181 -5.21 4.67 -18.29
N PRO A 182 -4.63 5.14 -19.41
CA PRO A 182 -5.39 5.86 -20.43
C PRO A 182 -6.63 5.10 -20.92
N LYS A 183 -6.52 3.78 -21.09
CA LYS A 183 -7.64 2.91 -21.48
C LYS A 183 -8.75 2.87 -20.42
N LYS A 184 -8.40 2.72 -19.14
CA LYS A 184 -9.37 2.68 -18.03
C LYS A 184 -10.02 4.04 -17.81
N HIS A 185 -9.26 5.12 -18.01
CA HIS A 185 -9.76 6.49 -17.94
C HIS A 185 -10.82 6.75 -19.01
N GLN A 186 -10.54 6.43 -20.27
CA GLN A 186 -11.53 6.54 -21.36
C GLN A 186 -12.83 5.80 -21.03
N ILE A 187 -12.73 4.57 -20.52
CA ILE A 187 -13.89 3.77 -20.09
C ILE A 187 -14.62 4.44 -18.92
N SER A 188 -13.89 4.92 -17.93
CA SER A 188 -14.47 5.63 -16.79
C SER A 188 -15.22 6.89 -17.22
N MET A 189 -14.72 7.61 -18.23
CA MET A 189 -15.37 8.82 -18.75
C MET A 189 -16.64 8.53 -19.53
N GLN A 190 -16.69 7.41 -20.26
CA GLN A 190 -17.92 6.93 -20.90
C GLN A 190 -19.00 6.59 -19.86
N VAL A 191 -18.60 5.98 -18.73
CA VAL A 191 -19.52 5.69 -17.61
C VAL A 191 -19.97 6.99 -16.92
N ALA A 192 -19.09 8.00 -16.81
CA ALA A 192 -19.47 9.30 -16.28
C ALA A 192 -20.61 9.92 -17.10
N GLU A 193 -20.40 9.97 -18.42
CA GLU A 193 -21.37 10.50 -19.37
C GLU A 193 -22.70 9.74 -19.33
N SER A 194 -22.67 8.40 -19.32
CA SER A 194 -23.90 7.60 -19.29
C SER A 194 -24.68 7.74 -17.97
N LYS A 195 -24.05 8.24 -16.90
CA LYS A 195 -24.67 8.46 -15.59
C LYS A 195 -24.94 9.93 -15.31
N GLY A 196 -24.67 10.83 -16.26
CA GLY A 196 -24.78 12.27 -16.05
C GLY A 196 -23.83 12.82 -14.98
N LEU A 197 -22.71 12.14 -14.72
CA LEU A 197 -21.68 12.58 -13.78
C LEU A 197 -20.61 13.43 -14.48
N PRO A 198 -20.01 14.42 -13.79
CA PRO A 198 -18.89 15.19 -14.33
C PRO A 198 -17.72 14.30 -14.76
N LYS A 199 -17.12 14.63 -15.91
CA LYS A 199 -15.90 13.98 -16.40
C LYS A 199 -14.69 14.50 -15.62
N LEU A 200 -13.82 13.59 -15.20
CA LEU A 200 -12.56 13.87 -14.50
C LEU A 200 -11.39 13.75 -15.47
N LYS A 201 -10.39 14.61 -15.38
CA LYS A 201 -9.25 14.65 -16.31
C LYS A 201 -8.10 13.75 -15.86
N TYR A 202 -7.86 13.65 -14.56
CA TYR A 202 -6.70 12.99 -13.98
C TYR A 202 -7.02 11.78 -13.09
N HIS A 203 -8.28 11.60 -12.69
CA HIS A 203 -8.72 10.46 -11.88
C HIS A 203 -9.75 9.59 -12.59
N LEU A 204 -9.89 8.34 -12.15
CA LEU A 204 -11.07 7.54 -12.47
C LEU A 204 -12.26 7.94 -11.58
N LEU A 205 -13.49 7.63 -12.01
CA LEU A 205 -14.66 7.81 -11.18
C LEU A 205 -14.55 6.95 -9.91
N PRO A 206 -14.83 7.52 -8.72
CA PRO A 206 -14.78 6.75 -7.50
C PRO A 206 -15.93 5.76 -7.41
N ARG A 207 -15.66 4.63 -6.76
CA ARG A 207 -16.64 3.66 -6.33
C ARG A 207 -17.11 3.99 -4.94
N THR A 208 -18.39 4.23 -4.81
CA THR A 208 -18.99 4.80 -3.61
C THR A 208 -19.31 3.75 -2.55
N LYS A 209 -19.81 2.57 -2.94
CA LYS A 209 -20.25 1.52 -2.01
C LYS A 209 -19.19 1.10 -0.99
N GLY A 210 -17.97 0.82 -1.45
CA GLY A 210 -16.88 0.39 -0.56
C GLY A 210 -16.46 1.48 0.44
N PHE A 211 -16.46 2.74 0.00
CA PHE A 211 -16.22 3.89 0.86
C PHE A 211 -17.33 4.05 1.89
N TRP A 212 -18.60 4.03 1.47
CA TRP A 212 -19.75 4.14 2.36
C TRP A 212 -19.76 3.04 3.44
N VAL A 213 -19.61 1.76 3.06
CA VAL A 213 -19.50 0.65 4.03
C VAL A 213 -18.37 0.88 5.03
N THR A 214 -17.22 1.36 4.55
CA THR A 214 -16.07 1.64 5.42
C THR A 214 -16.38 2.75 6.42
N VAL A 215 -16.94 3.86 5.96
CA VAL A 215 -17.35 4.98 6.81
C VAL A 215 -18.38 4.52 7.85
N GLN A 216 -19.41 3.78 7.44
CA GLN A 216 -20.45 3.32 8.35
C GLN A 216 -19.91 2.41 9.46
N ASN A 217 -19.04 1.44 9.10
CA ASN A 217 -18.52 0.49 10.09
C ASN A 217 -17.39 1.05 10.95
N LEU A 218 -16.73 2.13 10.53
CA LEU A 218 -15.68 2.80 11.32
C LEU A 218 -16.17 4.09 11.98
N ARG A 219 -17.44 4.48 11.82
CA ARG A 219 -18.04 5.60 12.54
C ARG A 219 -17.98 5.34 14.05
N GLY A 220 -17.52 6.33 14.80
CA GLY A 220 -17.23 6.22 16.24
C GLY A 220 -15.86 5.61 16.58
N THR A 221 -15.16 5.00 15.61
CA THR A 221 -13.77 4.53 15.78
C THR A 221 -12.76 5.46 15.09
N ALA A 222 -13.01 5.79 13.82
CA ALA A 222 -12.22 6.74 13.06
C ALA A 222 -12.70 8.17 13.33
N ALA A 223 -11.76 9.09 13.54
CA ALA A 223 -12.05 10.49 13.81
C ALA A 223 -12.19 11.32 12.53
N ALA A 224 -11.58 10.87 11.43
CA ALA A 224 -11.53 11.65 10.19
C ALA A 224 -11.31 10.79 8.94
N VAL A 225 -11.65 11.41 7.79
CA VAL A 225 -11.15 11.04 6.48
C VAL A 225 -9.92 11.91 6.16
N TYR A 226 -8.80 11.27 5.85
CA TYR A 226 -7.62 11.93 5.29
C TYR A 226 -7.68 11.84 3.77
N ASP A 227 -8.16 12.91 3.18
CA ASP A 227 -8.20 13.06 1.74
C ASP A 227 -6.80 13.37 1.20
N SER A 228 -6.23 12.41 0.47
CA SER A 228 -4.81 12.41 0.10
C SER A 228 -4.61 12.33 -1.41
N THR A 229 -3.73 13.15 -1.97
CA THR A 229 -3.36 13.11 -3.40
C THR A 229 -1.84 13.05 -3.53
N LEU A 230 -1.35 11.99 -4.16
CA LEU A 230 0.06 11.72 -4.41
C LEU A 230 0.40 12.01 -5.87
N ASN A 231 1.52 12.69 -6.08
CA ASN A 231 2.14 12.83 -7.38
C ASN A 231 3.67 12.78 -7.28
N PHE A 232 4.33 12.60 -8.42
CA PHE A 232 5.78 12.60 -8.54
C PHE A 232 6.23 13.78 -9.41
N ARG A 233 7.29 14.45 -8.99
CA ARG A 233 7.87 15.56 -9.77
C ARG A 233 8.41 15.05 -11.11
N ASN A 234 8.53 15.97 -12.06
CA ASN A 234 9.08 15.71 -13.40
C ASN A 234 8.31 14.64 -14.20
N ASN A 235 7.02 14.42 -13.89
CA ASN A 235 6.17 13.42 -14.53
C ASN A 235 6.77 12.00 -14.51
N GLU A 236 7.55 11.67 -13.48
CA GLU A 236 8.13 10.34 -13.36
C GLU A 236 7.06 9.29 -13.02
N ALA A 237 7.19 8.12 -13.63
CA ALA A 237 6.44 6.92 -13.26
C ALA A 237 7.34 6.00 -12.42
N PRO A 238 7.28 6.08 -11.08
CA PRO A 238 8.15 5.29 -10.22
C PRO A 238 7.75 3.82 -10.19
N THR A 239 8.75 2.96 -10.10
CA THR A 239 8.59 1.50 -10.04
C THR A 239 9.37 0.93 -8.87
N LEU A 240 8.94 -0.21 -8.33
CA LEU A 240 9.65 -0.87 -7.24
C LEU A 240 11.05 -1.32 -7.69
N LEU A 241 11.19 -1.74 -8.96
CA LEU A 241 12.49 -2.05 -9.54
C LEU A 241 13.41 -0.81 -9.62
N GLY A 242 12.85 0.38 -9.89
CA GLY A 242 13.60 1.63 -9.84
C GLY A 242 14.19 1.87 -8.45
N ILE A 243 13.39 1.66 -7.40
CA ILE A 243 13.84 1.75 -6.00
C ILE A 243 14.97 0.77 -5.71
N LEU A 244 14.83 -0.50 -6.11
CA LEU A 244 15.88 -1.52 -5.90
C LEU A 244 17.17 -1.20 -6.65
N ASN A 245 17.09 -0.54 -7.82
CA ASN A 245 18.24 0.00 -8.55
C ASN A 245 18.83 1.28 -7.93
N GLY A 246 18.28 1.74 -6.81
CA GLY A 246 18.70 2.95 -6.13
C GLY A 246 18.25 4.24 -6.84
N LYS A 247 17.26 4.20 -7.72
CA LYS A 247 16.73 5.41 -8.39
C LYS A 247 15.98 6.26 -7.37
N LYS A 248 16.46 7.48 -7.14
CA LYS A 248 15.79 8.48 -6.32
C LYS A 248 14.58 9.04 -7.05
N TYR A 249 13.46 9.15 -6.34
CA TYR A 249 12.27 9.87 -6.79
C TYR A 249 11.93 11.02 -5.83
N HIS A 250 11.04 11.91 -6.27
CA HIS A 250 10.52 13.02 -5.45
C HIS A 250 9.00 12.94 -5.44
N ALA A 251 8.47 12.33 -4.39
CA ALA A 251 7.04 12.19 -4.14
C ALA A 251 6.53 13.42 -3.39
N ASP A 252 5.45 14.02 -3.87
CA ASP A 252 4.73 15.07 -3.18
C ASP A 252 3.34 14.53 -2.83
N LEU A 253 2.99 14.59 -1.54
CA LEU A 253 1.71 14.15 -1.01
C LEU A 253 0.97 15.35 -0.44
N TYR A 254 -0.20 15.64 -0.98
CA TYR A 254 -1.16 16.54 -0.36
C TYR A 254 -2.09 15.75 0.56
N VAL A 255 -2.32 16.25 1.78
CA VAL A 255 -3.28 15.68 2.73
C VAL A 255 -4.11 16.80 3.35
N ARG A 256 -5.44 16.66 3.27
CA ARG A 256 -6.38 17.44 4.09
C ARG A 256 -7.20 16.53 4.99
N ARG A 257 -7.40 16.95 6.24
CA ARG A 257 -8.22 16.25 7.22
C ARG A 257 -9.67 16.73 7.12
N ILE A 258 -10.60 15.79 7.01
CA ILE A 258 -12.04 16.04 7.03
C ILE A 258 -12.63 15.26 8.20
N PRO A 259 -13.19 15.93 9.24
CA PRO A 259 -13.86 15.25 10.34
C PRO A 259 -14.92 14.27 9.85
N LEU A 260 -15.01 13.08 10.46
CA LEU A 260 -15.90 12.02 9.99
C LEU A 260 -17.38 12.41 10.14
N GLU A 261 -17.69 13.30 11.06
CA GLU A 261 -19.03 13.85 11.33
C GLU A 261 -19.58 14.64 10.13
N LEU A 262 -18.70 15.16 9.27
CA LEU A 262 -19.10 15.88 8.04
C LEU A 262 -19.44 14.94 6.87
N ILE A 263 -19.22 13.63 7.03
CA ILE A 263 -19.52 12.65 6.00
C ILE A 263 -20.97 12.18 6.14
N PRO A 264 -21.82 12.32 5.09
CA PRO A 264 -23.22 11.92 5.16
C PRO A 264 -23.41 10.44 5.52
N GLU A 265 -24.49 10.14 6.24
CA GLU A 265 -24.83 8.77 6.62
C GLU A 265 -25.59 8.02 5.53
N ASP A 266 -26.48 8.71 4.82
CA ASP A 266 -27.23 8.14 3.70
C ASP A 266 -26.28 7.69 2.56
N GLU A 267 -26.59 6.58 1.92
CA GLU A 267 -25.75 6.00 0.87
C GLU A 267 -25.64 6.92 -0.35
N ALA A 268 -26.75 7.53 -0.78
CA ALA A 268 -26.80 8.39 -1.96
C ALA A 268 -26.10 9.73 -1.69
N GLU A 269 -26.31 10.33 -0.51
CA GLU A 269 -25.62 11.55 -0.10
C GLU A 269 -24.11 11.32 0.06
N CYS A 270 -23.70 10.21 0.67
CA CYS A 270 -22.29 9.84 0.80
C CYS A 270 -21.65 9.58 -0.58
N ALA A 271 -22.39 9.00 -1.52
CA ALA A 271 -21.95 8.81 -2.89
C ALA A 271 -21.75 10.15 -3.61
N ALA A 272 -22.70 11.08 -3.51
CA ALA A 272 -22.59 12.43 -4.07
C ALA A 272 -21.40 13.19 -3.45
N TRP A 273 -21.22 13.08 -2.14
CA TRP A 273 -20.09 13.65 -1.41
C TRP A 273 -18.74 13.13 -1.95
N LEU A 274 -18.61 11.82 -2.15
CA LEU A 274 -17.37 11.22 -2.67
C LEU A 274 -17.11 11.63 -4.13
N HIS A 275 -18.15 11.75 -4.95
CA HIS A 275 -18.02 12.28 -6.31
C HIS A 275 -17.54 13.74 -6.31
N LYS A 276 -18.02 14.57 -5.38
CA LYS A 276 -17.54 15.95 -5.21
C LYS A 276 -16.08 15.98 -4.73
N LEU A 277 -15.71 15.14 -3.76
CA LEU A 277 -14.33 15.00 -3.29
C LEU A 277 -13.37 14.70 -4.46
N TYR A 278 -13.75 13.80 -5.37
CA TYR A 278 -12.92 13.45 -6.52
C TYR A 278 -12.84 14.56 -7.58
N GLN A 279 -13.86 15.40 -7.73
CA GLN A 279 -13.75 16.62 -8.56
C GLN A 279 -12.74 17.60 -7.98
N GLU A 280 -12.74 17.78 -6.66
CA GLU A 280 -11.76 18.62 -5.97
C GLU A 280 -10.33 18.04 -6.10
N LYS A 281 -10.16 16.72 -5.92
CA LYS A 281 -8.89 16.03 -6.17
C LYS A 281 -8.40 16.21 -7.61
N ASP A 282 -9.29 16.23 -8.59
CA ASP A 282 -8.96 16.45 -10.00
C ASP A 282 -8.40 17.85 -10.22
N SER A 283 -9.01 18.86 -9.60
CA SER A 283 -8.52 20.24 -9.63
C SER A 283 -7.14 20.41 -8.96
N PHE A 284 -6.86 19.67 -7.87
CA PHE A 284 -5.53 19.67 -7.26
C PHE A 284 -4.47 19.07 -8.17
N GLN A 285 -4.84 18.05 -8.94
CA GLN A 285 -3.95 17.39 -9.89
C GLN A 285 -3.71 18.27 -11.13
N GLU A 286 -4.72 19.02 -11.57
CA GLU A 286 -4.58 20.06 -12.59
C GLU A 286 -3.60 21.15 -12.14
N HIS A 287 -3.84 21.72 -10.95
CA HIS A 287 -2.96 22.74 -10.37
C HIS A 287 -1.51 22.25 -10.23
N TYR A 288 -1.32 20.99 -9.79
CA TYR A 288 0.01 20.40 -9.71
C TYR A 288 0.65 20.24 -11.09
N THR A 289 -0.12 19.88 -12.11
CA THR A 289 0.37 19.75 -13.49
C THR A 289 0.86 21.10 -14.03
N GLU A 290 0.19 22.20 -13.66
CA GLU A 290 0.54 23.55 -14.11
C GLU A 290 1.71 24.16 -13.31
N THR A 291 1.77 23.91 -12.00
CA THR A 291 2.69 24.61 -11.09
C THR A 291 3.83 23.75 -10.55
N GLY A 292 3.76 22.43 -10.70
CA GLY A 292 4.71 21.47 -10.15
C GLY A 292 4.62 21.28 -8.63
N ARG A 293 3.59 21.80 -7.96
CA ARG A 293 3.38 21.69 -6.51
C ARG A 293 1.91 21.61 -6.14
N PHE A 294 1.61 21.05 -4.97
CA PHE A 294 0.26 21.10 -4.41
C PHE A 294 0.01 22.42 -3.66
N PRO A 295 -1.26 22.82 -3.48
CA PRO A 295 -1.59 23.96 -2.65
C PRO A 295 -1.27 23.71 -1.17
N GLY A 296 -0.93 24.77 -0.44
CA GLY A 296 -0.69 24.73 1.00
C GLY A 296 0.80 24.68 1.40
N PRO A 297 1.09 24.83 2.70
CA PRO A 297 2.46 24.83 3.20
C PRO A 297 3.05 23.41 3.24
N ILE A 298 4.38 23.35 3.09
CA ILE A 298 5.13 22.10 3.23
C ILE A 298 5.41 21.86 4.71
N VAL A 299 4.94 20.71 5.23
CA VAL A 299 5.12 20.28 6.62
C VAL A 299 5.65 18.84 6.65
N SER A 300 6.72 18.59 5.91
CA SER A 300 7.32 17.26 5.82
C SER A 300 7.89 16.81 7.17
N PRO A 301 7.43 15.69 7.75
CA PRO A 301 8.08 15.12 8.93
C PRO A 301 9.48 14.64 8.57
N ALA A 302 10.41 14.73 9.53
CA ALA A 302 11.74 14.16 9.38
C ALA A 302 11.69 12.63 9.21
N ARG A 303 12.67 12.07 8.50
CA ARG A 303 12.85 10.61 8.42
C ARG A 303 13.15 10.06 9.81
N ARG A 304 12.49 8.97 10.20
CA ARG A 304 12.77 8.29 11.46
C ARG A 304 13.89 7.24 11.23
N PRO A 305 14.81 7.06 12.17
CA PRO A 305 15.94 6.14 12.00
C PRO A 305 15.54 4.66 12.11
N TRP A 306 14.35 4.36 12.64
CA TRP A 306 13.94 3.01 13.04
C TRP A 306 13.87 2.00 11.88
N SER A 307 13.41 2.44 10.70
CA SER A 307 13.41 1.60 9.50
C SER A 307 14.82 1.19 9.08
N LEU A 308 15.78 2.12 9.15
CA LEU A 308 17.19 1.83 8.88
C LEU A 308 17.81 0.93 9.95
N ILE A 309 17.54 1.20 11.23
CA ILE A 309 18.05 0.37 12.34
C ILE A 309 17.54 -1.06 12.22
N ASN A 310 16.26 -1.26 11.94
CA ASN A 310 15.67 -2.59 11.72
C ASN A 310 16.32 -3.28 10.49
N TRP A 311 16.53 -2.54 9.40
CA TRP A 311 17.24 -3.06 8.22
C TRP A 311 18.66 -3.54 8.55
N LEU A 312 19.43 -2.72 9.27
CA LEU A 312 20.80 -3.03 9.67
C LEU A 312 20.84 -4.23 10.63
N PHE A 313 19.91 -4.30 11.58
CA PHE A 313 19.78 -5.44 12.50
C PHE A 313 19.60 -6.76 11.75
N TRP A 314 18.62 -6.84 10.84
CA TRP A 314 18.38 -8.05 10.05
C TRP A 314 19.53 -8.37 9.10
N SER A 315 20.13 -7.35 8.50
CA SER A 315 21.31 -7.52 7.64
C SER A 315 22.49 -8.13 8.41
N CYS A 316 22.81 -7.61 9.59
CA CYS A 316 23.88 -8.16 10.43
C CYS A 316 23.57 -9.59 10.88
N LEU A 317 22.34 -9.85 11.31
CA LEU A 317 21.92 -11.17 11.80
C LEU A 317 21.98 -12.25 10.71
N LEU A 318 21.60 -11.91 9.47
CA LEU A 318 21.42 -12.88 8.39
C LEU A 318 22.63 -13.02 7.46
N LEU A 319 23.39 -11.94 7.23
CA LEU A 319 24.49 -11.98 6.27
C LEU A 319 25.73 -12.70 6.81
N TYR A 320 25.97 -12.68 8.13
CA TYR A 320 27.11 -13.40 8.71
C TYR A 320 26.97 -14.93 8.58
N PRO A 321 25.86 -15.57 8.99
CA PRO A 321 25.64 -16.99 8.74
C PRO A 321 25.63 -17.36 7.25
N LEU A 322 25.06 -16.49 6.40
CA LEU A 322 25.09 -16.69 4.95
C LEU A 322 26.53 -16.70 4.41
N ALA A 323 27.38 -15.79 4.87
CA ALA A 323 28.78 -15.74 4.45
C ALA A 323 29.52 -17.02 4.87
N LEU A 324 29.32 -17.50 6.10
CA LEU A 324 29.90 -18.77 6.56
C LEU A 324 29.43 -19.95 5.71
N LEU A 325 28.13 -20.02 5.40
CA LEU A 325 27.56 -21.06 4.53
C LEU A 325 28.19 -21.02 3.13
N LEU A 326 28.35 -19.84 2.54
CA LEU A 326 28.96 -19.69 1.21
C LEU A 326 30.45 -20.07 1.20
N ILE A 327 31.21 -19.73 2.26
CA ILE A 327 32.62 -20.13 2.39
C ILE A 327 32.72 -21.65 2.51
N GLN A 328 31.89 -22.26 3.37
CA GLN A 328 31.84 -23.72 3.51
C GLN A 328 31.49 -24.40 2.19
N LEU A 329 30.49 -23.87 1.47
CA LEU A 329 30.07 -24.37 0.17
C LEU A 329 31.22 -24.40 -0.83
N ILE A 330 31.93 -23.27 -0.97
CA ILE A 330 33.08 -23.15 -1.88
C ILE A 330 34.21 -24.09 -1.45
N SER A 331 34.50 -24.16 -0.15
CA SER A 331 35.57 -25.00 0.39
C SER A 331 35.28 -26.51 0.28
N SER A 332 34.01 -26.91 0.24
CA SER A 332 33.61 -28.32 0.14
C SER A 332 33.92 -28.97 -1.21
N GLY A 333 34.11 -28.17 -2.27
CA GLY A 333 34.34 -28.67 -3.63
C GLY A 333 33.18 -29.49 -4.25
N SER A 334 32.05 -29.61 -3.55
CA SER A 334 30.93 -30.45 -3.97
C SER A 334 30.09 -29.75 -5.04
N VAL A 335 30.19 -30.23 -6.28
CA VAL A 335 29.41 -29.76 -7.43
C VAL A 335 27.91 -29.80 -7.14
N LEU A 336 27.43 -30.87 -6.48
CA LEU A 336 26.02 -31.01 -6.11
C LEU A 336 25.56 -29.86 -5.21
N THR A 337 26.36 -29.52 -4.21
CA THR A 337 25.99 -28.46 -3.25
C THR A 337 25.99 -27.09 -3.93
N ILE A 338 26.94 -26.83 -4.83
CA ILE A 338 27.00 -25.60 -5.63
C ILE A 338 25.75 -25.48 -6.52
N VAL A 339 25.37 -26.56 -7.21
CA VAL A 339 24.18 -26.59 -8.08
C VAL A 339 22.90 -26.35 -7.28
N VAL A 340 22.73 -27.02 -6.13
CA VAL A 340 21.56 -26.82 -5.26
C VAL A 340 21.49 -25.38 -4.76
N SER A 341 22.62 -24.80 -4.35
CA SER A 341 22.68 -23.41 -3.87
C SER A 341 22.34 -22.41 -4.98
N ALA A 342 22.87 -22.62 -6.19
CA ALA A 342 22.53 -21.81 -7.36
C ALA A 342 21.04 -21.90 -7.71
N ALA A 343 20.44 -23.10 -7.62
CA ALA A 343 19.01 -23.31 -7.85
C ALA A 343 18.15 -22.57 -6.80
N ILE A 344 18.55 -22.58 -5.53
CA ILE A 344 17.86 -21.82 -4.46
C ILE A 344 17.94 -20.32 -4.73
N CYS A 345 19.12 -19.79 -5.06
CA CYS A 345 19.29 -18.37 -5.40
C CYS A 345 18.44 -17.95 -6.60
N TYR A 346 18.39 -18.80 -7.64
CA TYR A 346 17.55 -18.58 -8.81
C TYR A 346 16.07 -18.58 -8.44
N ALA A 347 15.61 -19.58 -7.67
CA ALA A 347 14.23 -19.67 -7.21
C ALA A 347 13.81 -18.46 -6.35
N ALA A 348 14.69 -18.01 -5.44
CA ALA A 348 14.46 -16.81 -4.63
C ALA A 348 14.35 -15.55 -5.50
N SER A 349 15.29 -15.35 -6.45
CA SER A 349 15.24 -14.24 -7.41
C SER A 349 13.97 -14.28 -8.27
N ALA A 350 13.56 -15.45 -8.76
CA ALA A 350 12.32 -15.62 -9.51
C ALA A 350 11.09 -15.30 -8.66
N GLY A 351 11.07 -15.75 -7.40
CA GLY A 351 10.02 -15.45 -6.43
C GLY A 351 9.87 -13.95 -6.18
N VAL A 352 10.97 -13.22 -5.96
CA VAL A 352 10.91 -11.75 -5.79
C VAL A 352 10.41 -11.05 -7.04
N ARG A 353 10.88 -11.42 -8.23
CA ARG A 353 10.37 -10.84 -9.48
C ARG A 353 8.88 -11.09 -9.65
N TRP A 354 8.40 -12.27 -9.27
CA TRP A 354 6.97 -12.56 -9.26
C TRP A 354 6.20 -11.69 -8.25
N MET A 355 6.75 -11.44 -7.06
CA MET A 355 6.17 -10.54 -6.05
C MET A 355 6.11 -9.09 -6.55
N ILE A 356 7.19 -8.58 -7.14
CA ILE A 356 7.22 -7.27 -7.80
C ILE A 356 6.19 -7.24 -8.95
N GLY A 357 6.04 -8.32 -9.70
CA GLY A 357 5.00 -8.45 -10.72
C GLY A 357 3.58 -8.26 -10.19
N GLN A 358 3.31 -8.53 -8.90
CA GLN A 358 2.01 -8.25 -8.29
C GLN A 358 1.78 -6.74 -8.05
N THR A 359 2.84 -5.93 -8.00
CA THR A 359 2.75 -4.47 -7.86
C THR A 359 2.61 -3.77 -9.20
N GLU A 360 2.93 -4.40 -10.33
CA GLU A 360 2.88 -3.76 -11.66
C GLU A 360 1.46 -3.32 -12.08
N ILE A 361 1.38 -2.22 -12.84
CA ILE A 361 0.12 -1.64 -13.32
C ILE A 361 -0.62 -2.60 -14.27
N ASN A 362 0.12 -3.34 -15.10
CA ASN A 362 -0.43 -4.27 -16.10
C ASN A 362 -1.10 -5.51 -15.47
N ARG A 363 -0.73 -5.87 -14.24
CA ARG A 363 -1.43 -6.90 -13.44
C ARG A 363 -2.57 -6.34 -12.59
N GLY A 364 -2.86 -5.04 -12.74
CA GLY A 364 -4.03 -4.41 -12.15
C GLY A 364 -5.33 -5.06 -12.61
N SER A 365 -6.43 -4.74 -11.93
CA SER A 365 -7.75 -5.34 -12.21
C SER A 365 -8.12 -5.29 -13.70
N ASN A 366 -8.70 -6.38 -14.22
CA ASN A 366 -9.47 -6.38 -15.48
C ASN A 366 -10.75 -5.54 -15.37
N TYR A 367 -11.14 -5.19 -14.15
CA TYR A 367 -12.28 -4.32 -13.91
C TYR A 367 -12.07 -2.95 -14.57
N GLY A 368 -13.06 -2.53 -15.37
CA GLY A 368 -12.95 -1.35 -16.22
C GLY A 368 -12.35 -1.64 -17.60
N ASN A 369 -12.27 -2.91 -18.03
CA ASN A 369 -12.04 -3.29 -19.44
C ASN A 369 -13.37 -3.54 -20.18
N LYS A 370 -13.35 -3.38 -21.52
CA LYS A 370 -14.51 -3.47 -22.44
C LYS A 370 -15.45 -4.66 -22.17
N GLU A 371 -14.92 -5.85 -21.86
CA GLU A 371 -15.70 -7.08 -21.63
C GLU A 371 -16.77 -6.95 -20.52
N GLN A 372 -16.56 -6.07 -19.54
CA GLN A 372 -17.52 -5.87 -18.46
C GLN A 372 -18.64 -4.86 -18.83
N ILE A 373 -18.40 -3.96 -19.78
CA ILE A 373 -19.41 -2.99 -20.26
C ILE A 373 -20.46 -3.70 -21.11
N ASP A 374 -20.05 -4.69 -21.92
CA ASP A 374 -20.97 -5.49 -22.72
C ASP A 374 -21.94 -6.33 -21.85
N SER A 375 -21.55 -6.64 -20.62
CA SER A 375 -22.44 -7.28 -19.63
C SER A 375 -23.45 -6.32 -19.00
N LEU A 376 -23.12 -5.02 -18.88
CA LEU A 376 -24.00 -3.98 -18.35
C LEU A 376 -24.97 -3.44 -19.43
N ARG A 377 -24.69 -3.68 -20.71
CA ARG A 377 -25.56 -3.34 -21.84
C ARG A 377 -26.63 -4.40 -22.15
N LYS A 378 -26.60 -5.58 -21.50
CA LYS A 378 -27.67 -6.57 -21.67
C LYS A 378 -28.86 -6.17 -20.78
N PRO A 379 -30.04 -5.87 -21.35
CA PRO A 379 -31.23 -5.64 -20.55
C PRO A 379 -31.55 -6.91 -19.74
N SER A 380 -31.94 -6.75 -18.47
CA SER A 380 -32.43 -7.88 -17.68
C SER A 380 -33.60 -8.47 -18.44
N LYS A 381 -33.49 -9.75 -18.84
CA LYS A 381 -34.66 -10.52 -19.23
C LYS A 381 -35.56 -10.58 -18.01
N ALA A 382 -36.66 -9.82 -18.04
CA ALA A 382 -37.76 -10.01 -17.12
C ALA A 382 -38.23 -11.46 -17.27
N SER A 383 -38.11 -12.24 -16.21
CA SER A 383 -38.79 -13.52 -16.08
C SER A 383 -40.27 -13.24 -15.88
N THR A 384 -41.08 -13.52 -16.91
CA THR A 384 -42.49 -13.86 -16.76
C THR A 384 -42.65 -15.16 -16.00
#